data_AF-A0A2E7A0X2-F1
#
_entry.id   AF-A0A2E7A0X2-F1
#
_cell.length_a   1.000
_cell.length_b   1.000
_cell.length_c   1.000
_cell.angle_alpha   90.00
_cell.angle_beta   90.00
_cell.angle_gamma   90.00
#
_symmetry.space_group_name_H-M   'P 1'
#
loop_
_entity.id
_entity.type
_entity.pdbx_description
1 polymer ?
#
loop_
_entity_poly.entity_id
_entity_poly.type
_entity_poly.pdbx_seq_one_letter_code
_entity_poly.pdbx_strand_id
1 'polypeptide(L)' 'MKHQAVLIPGDGIGPEVTDAACLVLEAAGAGVTWERHHAGLAAIESGSDEVLPAATIEAIRKHHVALKGPC' A
#
# COMPACT_ATOMS: atom_id res chain seq x y z
N MET A 1 -6.42 20.10 1.91
CA MET A 1 -7.30 18.92 1.73
C MET A 1 -6.42 17.69 1.85
N LYS A 2 -6.90 16.59 2.45
CA LYS A 2 -6.11 15.34 2.51
C LYS A 2 -6.48 14.44 1.32
N HIS A 3 -5.49 13.92 0.61
CA HIS A 3 -5.68 12.97 -0.50
C HIS A 3 -5.71 11.54 0.04
N GLN A 4 -6.64 10.71 -0.44
CA GLN A 4 -6.66 9.29 -0.11
C GLN A 4 -5.94 8.49 -1.20
N ALA A 5 -5.07 7.57 -0.77
CA ALA A 5 -4.33 6.68 -1.67
C ALA A 5 -4.18 5.30 -1.02
N VAL A 6 -3.99 4.28 -1.84
CA VAL A 6 -3.76 2.91 -1.37
C VAL A 6 -2.27 2.73 -1.03
N LEU A 7 -1.98 2.12 0.11
CA LEU A 7 -0.63 1.73 0.49
C LEU A 7 -0.51 0.21 0.48
N ILE A 8 0.43 -0.32 -0.30
CA ILE A 8 0.71 -1.75 -0.38
C ILE A 8 2.18 -1.97 0.00
N PRO A 9 2.49 -2.41 1.24
CA PRO A 9 3.86 -2.50 1.73
C PRO A 9 4.76 -3.41 0.89
N GLY A 10 4.21 -4.50 0.34
CA GLY A 10 4.99 -5.51 -0.37
C GLY A 10 5.73 -6.48 0.53
N ASP A 11 6.71 -7.15 -0.06
CA ASP A 11 7.39 -8.32 0.50
C ASP A 11 8.90 -8.06 0.62
N GLY A 12 9.61 -8.94 1.34
CA GLY A 12 11.05 -8.79 1.55
C GLY A 12 11.40 -7.43 2.20
N ILE A 13 12.18 -6.60 1.50
CA ILE A 13 12.52 -5.24 1.95
C ILE A 13 11.35 -4.23 1.79
N GLY A 14 10.25 -4.64 1.16
CA GLY A 14 9.12 -3.78 0.81
C GLY A 14 8.54 -2.99 1.98
N PRO A 15 8.18 -3.64 3.11
CA PRO A 15 7.65 -2.94 4.27
C PRO A 15 8.60 -1.85 4.80
N GLU A 16 9.88 -2.15 4.96
CA GLU A 16 10.87 -1.19 5.48
C GLU A 16 11.02 0.04 4.58
N VAL A 17 11.14 -0.16 3.27
CA VAL A 17 11.28 0.95 2.30
C VAL A 17 9.98 1.75 2.19
N THR A 18 8.82 1.08 2.23
CA THR A 18 7.51 1.74 2.15
C THR A 18 7.22 2.57 3.39
N ASP A 19 7.54 2.06 4.58
CA ASP A 19 7.36 2.81 5.83
C ASP A 19 8.33 4.02 5.87
N ALA A 20 9.57 3.87 5.41
CA ALA A 20 10.50 5.00 5.26
C ALA A 20 9.96 6.08 4.31
N ALA A 21 9.38 5.69 3.17
CA ALA A 21 8.75 6.63 2.24
C ALA A 21 7.54 7.36 2.89
N CYS A 22 6.72 6.64 3.66
CA CYS A 22 5.59 7.24 4.37
C CYS A 22 6.05 8.29 5.40
N LEU A 23 7.11 8.00 6.16
CA LEU A 23 7.70 8.95 7.13
C LEU A 23 8.17 10.24 6.45
N VAL A 24 8.85 10.12 5.30
CA VAL A 24 9.31 11.29 4.52
C VAL A 24 8.13 12.10 4.01
N LEU A 25 7.08 11.46 3.47
CA LEU A 25 5.89 12.13 2.95
C LEU A 25 5.10 12.85 4.05
N GLU A 26 5.02 12.25 5.24
CA GLU A 26 4.42 12.89 6.41
C GLU A 26 5.22 14.13 6.84
N ALA A 27 6.53 13.99 7.00
CA ALA A 27 7.42 15.10 7.38
C ALA A 27 7.42 16.24 6.35
N ALA A 28 7.24 15.93 5.06
CA ALA A 28 7.11 16.90 3.99
C ALA A 28 5.73 17.59 3.93
N GLY A 29 4.76 17.18 4.77
CA GLY A 29 3.41 17.75 4.78
C GLY A 29 2.59 17.40 3.54
N ALA A 30 2.85 16.26 2.89
CA ALA A 30 2.21 15.87 1.63
C ALA A 30 0.67 15.71 1.73
N GLY A 31 0.12 15.63 2.93
CA GLY A 31 -1.33 15.59 3.15
C GLY A 31 -1.99 14.32 2.64
N VAL A 32 -1.29 13.18 2.64
CA VAL A 32 -1.83 11.88 2.20
C VAL A 32 -2.34 11.07 3.38
N THR A 33 -3.46 10.38 3.18
CA THR A 33 -3.99 9.36 4.10
C THR A 33 -4.03 8.02 3.40
N TRP A 34 -3.57 6.98 4.08
CA TRP A 34 -3.32 5.68 3.49
C TRP A 34 -4.42 4.68 3.82
N GLU A 35 -5.00 4.05 2.80
CA GLU A 35 -5.80 2.82 2.93
C GLU A 35 -4.85 1.63 2.70
N ARG A 36 -4.51 0.88 3.76
CA ARG A 36 -3.55 -0.22 3.68
C ARG A 36 -4.20 -1.48 3.09
N HIS A 37 -3.52 -2.08 2.12
CA HIS A 37 -3.89 -3.34 1.47
C HIS A 37 -2.65 -4.22 1.26
N HIS A 38 -2.84 -5.50 0.94
CA HIS A 38 -1.76 -6.47 0.72
C HIS A 38 -1.76 -7.00 -0.71
N ALA A 39 -0.57 -7.24 -1.25
CA ALA A 39 -0.34 -7.96 -2.50
C ALA A 39 1.02 -8.66 -2.41
N GLY A 40 1.18 -9.76 -3.15
CA GLY A 40 2.34 -10.64 -3.10
C GLY A 40 2.21 -11.70 -2.01
N LEU A 41 3.35 -12.09 -1.42
CA LEU A 41 3.38 -13.13 -0.37
C LEU A 41 2.60 -12.68 0.87
N ALA A 42 2.69 -11.41 1.24
CA ALA A 42 1.94 -10.83 2.35
C ALA A 42 0.41 -10.99 2.19
N ALA A 43 -0.11 -11.03 0.96
CA ALA A 43 -1.53 -11.30 0.74
C ALA A 43 -1.89 -12.75 1.08
N ILE A 44 -1.06 -13.70 0.66
CA ILE A 44 -1.23 -15.13 0.99
C ILE A 44 -1.11 -15.35 2.50
N GLU A 45 -0.10 -14.76 3.13
CA GLU A 45 0.11 -14.84 4.58
C GLU A 45 -1.03 -14.20 5.37
N SER A 46 -1.70 -13.18 4.82
CA SER A 46 -2.90 -12.57 5.39
C SER A 46 -4.19 -13.41 5.19
N GLY A 47 -4.08 -14.59 4.57
CA GLY A 47 -5.19 -15.52 4.37
C GLY A 47 -5.92 -15.37 3.04
N SER A 48 -5.33 -14.69 2.04
CA SER A 48 -5.90 -14.66 0.69
C SER A 48 -5.48 -15.88 -0.11
N ASP A 49 -6.37 -16.37 -0.96
CA ASP A 49 -6.06 -17.43 -1.95
C ASP A 49 -5.27 -16.88 -3.16
N GLU A 50 -5.23 -15.56 -3.34
CA GLU A 50 -4.63 -14.90 -4.50
C GLU A 50 -3.55 -13.90 -4.06
N VAL A 51 -2.46 -13.84 -4.83
CA VAL A 51 -1.38 -12.85 -4.60
C VAL A 51 -1.82 -11.41 -4.87
N LEU A 52 -2.96 -11.21 -5.53
CA LEU A 52 -3.53 -9.90 -5.78
C LEU A 52 -5.04 -9.92 -5.48
N PRO A 53 -5.42 -9.75 -4.20
CA PRO A 53 -6.81 -9.82 -3.79
C PRO A 53 -7.69 -8.81 -4.53
N ALA A 54 -8.91 -9.21 -4.91
CA ALA A 54 -9.87 -8.31 -5.55
C ALA A 54 -10.12 -7.03 -4.74
N ALA A 55 -10.14 -7.13 -3.41
CA ALA A 55 -10.29 -5.96 -2.52
C ALA A 55 -9.20 -4.90 -2.74
N THR A 56 -7.95 -5.31 -3.02
CA THR A 56 -6.84 -4.41 -3.30
C THR A 56 -7.02 -3.73 -4.67
N ILE A 57 -7.45 -4.48 -5.68
CA ILE A 57 -7.78 -3.91 -7.00
C ILE A 57 -8.93 -2.90 -6.90
N GLU A 58 -9.99 -3.22 -6.17
CA GLU A 58 -11.13 -2.32 -5.97
C GLU A 58 -10.73 -1.04 -5.23
N ALA A 59 -9.86 -1.13 -4.23
CA ALA A 59 -9.33 0.04 -3.54
C ALA A 59 -8.49 0.93 -4.47
N ILE A 60 -7.64 0.33 -5.33
CA ILE A 60 -6.87 1.08 -6.32
C ILE A 60 -7.80 1.76 -7.33
N ARG A 61 -8.86 1.07 -7.79
CA ARG A 61 -9.87 1.65 -8.69
C ARG A 61 -10.62 2.82 -8.06
N LYS A 62 -10.95 2.71 -6.77
CA LYS A 62 -11.64 3.76 -6.00
C LYS A 62 -10.80 5.02 -5.81
N HIS A 63 -9.51 4.86 -5.49
CA HIS A 63 -8.63 5.99 -5.14
C HIS A 63 -7.74 6.45 -6.29
N HIS A 64 -7.63 5.67 -7.37
CA HIS A 64 -6.82 5.90 -8.58
C HIS A 64 -5.31 6.03 -8.36
N VAL A 65 -4.84 6.08 -7.11
CA VAL A 65 -3.43 6.26 -6.74
C VAL A 65 -3.05 5.21 -5.70
N ALA A 66 -1.90 4.59 -5.91
CA ALA A 66 -1.32 3.63 -4.99
C ALA A 66 0.20 3.82 -4.87
N LEU A 67 0.73 3.61 -3.67
CA LEU A 67 2.15 3.44 -3.40
C LEU A 67 2.42 1.96 -3.08
N LYS A 68 3.27 1.33 -3.87
CA LYS A 68 3.59 -0.10 -3.78
C LYS A 68 5.08 -0.31 -3.52
N GLY A 69 5.42 -0.96 -2.41
CA GLY A 69 6.78 -1.46 -2.18
C GLY A 69 7.11 -2.69 -3.06
N PRO A 70 8.38 -3.07 -3.23
CA PRO A 70 8.78 -4.26 -4.00
C PRO A 70 8.12 -5.57 -3.50
N CYS A 71 8.01 -6.56 -4.39
CA CYS A 71 7.60 -7.94 -4.14
C CYS A 71 8.65 -8.89 -4.73
#